data_AF-A0A0H3CXT7-F1
#
_entry.id   AF-A0A0H3CXT7-F1
#
_cell.length_a   1.000
_cell.length_b   1.000
_cell.length_c   1.000
_cell.angle_alpha   90.00
_cell.angle_beta   90.00
_cell.angle_gamma   90.00
#
_symmetry.space_group_name_H-M   'P 1'
#
loop_
_entity.id
_entity.type
_entity.pdbx_description
1 polymer ?
#
loop_
_entity_poly.entity_id
_entity_poly.type
_entity_poly.pdbx_seq_one_letter_code
_entity_poly.pdbx_strand_id
1 'polypeptide(L)'
;MPARTRSPGWLPGDAAGLVRAGRLDEQLFNVTGLLRQGYDDAHTPHVPLLVRQAGPAVATRTGVAARPSAPAGRSTLPVVSAGAGTPEDLAGIDAHGKLAVIRLPQGTQISEAYQRLANVEHAGAKLAVVSLSGDAAAATVLGGGAPALTMPTIWSGVSVTGRRLAELAAKGGASATPASRPSPNFRYELGDGVERAVTAARVQRPKTRDLAEVRTADHDNVPSTIRYVAGHEFFGRMVGYGYTEPVADRQERTEYYSPGRWESTWTAGYLGELTENLDLAAGRKYQLAWNKAVAGPSLRGLTVTHSGEQPRPWAWRKDGVFDMGLPMFGDAAGRPRMPESFVGDTGSVSLSKDGVAIPVSPDEPGVARIPVPDADGAYRLTADVHRHAGWWPLWTDVSAEWGFRSSAAADGRALPLLTVRFDPAVDLRNRAPGGRVVTFPAFVERQGSGTGSKLVVETSTDKGRTWQPAAALRTGEHWTVVVRNPASGFVSLRASASDDGGNTVRQTVIRAYAVS
;
A
#
# COMPACT_ATOMS: atom_id res chain seq x y z
N MET A 1 32.91 24.30 46.61
CA MET A 1 32.99 23.76 45.24
C MET A 1 32.18 24.66 44.31
N PRO A 2 32.68 24.98 43.10
CA PRO A 2 32.30 26.20 42.40
C PRO A 2 30.89 26.14 41.79
N ALA A 3 30.25 27.30 41.75
CA ALA A 3 28.99 27.53 41.06
C ALA A 3 29.13 27.19 39.57
N ARG A 4 28.40 26.19 39.10
CA ARG A 4 28.24 25.95 37.66
C ARG A 4 27.36 27.07 37.12
N THR A 5 27.97 27.96 36.33
CA THR A 5 27.30 28.93 35.48
C THR A 5 26.27 28.22 34.59
N ARG A 6 24.98 28.48 34.83
CA ARG A 6 23.90 28.01 33.95
C ARG A 6 24.03 28.73 32.61
N SER A 7 24.28 27.98 31.53
CA SER A 7 24.17 28.52 30.18
C SER A 7 22.70 28.80 29.86
N PRO A 8 22.35 29.87 29.13
CA PRO A 8 20.96 30.21 28.83
C PRO A 8 20.36 29.19 27.85
N GLY A 9 19.53 28.28 28.37
CA GLY A 9 18.61 27.44 27.60
C GLY A 9 17.25 28.13 27.48
N TRP A 10 16.58 27.95 26.34
CA TRP A 10 15.20 28.41 26.14
C TRP A 10 14.27 27.22 26.37
N LEU A 11 13.53 27.25 27.48
CA LEU A 11 12.58 26.21 27.85
C LEU A 11 11.18 26.62 27.39
N PRO A 12 10.55 25.91 26.43
CA PRO A 12 9.16 26.14 26.06
C PRO A 12 8.22 26.00 27.28
N GLY A 13 7.23 26.87 27.39
CA GLY A 13 6.37 26.94 28.57
C GLY A 13 5.58 25.66 28.86
N ASP A 14 5.21 24.94 27.81
CA ASP A 14 4.56 23.62 27.83
C ASP A 14 5.52 22.49 28.25
N ALA A 15 6.80 22.58 27.91
CA ALA A 15 7.84 21.63 28.32
C ALA A 15 8.34 21.85 29.76
N ALA A 16 8.13 23.05 30.32
CA ALA A 16 8.67 23.43 31.62
C ALA A 16 8.18 22.54 32.77
N GLY A 17 6.92 22.08 32.73
CA GLY A 17 6.38 21.15 33.72
C GLY A 17 7.00 19.75 33.65
N LEU A 18 7.31 19.27 32.45
CA LEU A 18 7.88 17.95 32.21
C LEU A 18 9.36 17.87 32.58
N VAL A 19 10.10 18.95 32.34
CA VAL A 19 11.51 19.08 32.79
C VAL A 19 11.58 19.17 34.32
N ARG A 20 10.70 19.96 34.95
CA ARG A 20 10.62 20.04 36.43
C ARG A 20 10.25 18.71 37.08
N ALA A 21 9.41 17.92 36.42
CA ALA A 21 9.03 16.58 36.87
C ALA A 21 10.10 15.50 36.59
N GLY A 22 11.27 15.87 36.05
CA GLY A 22 12.34 14.93 35.71
C GLY A 22 12.01 13.98 34.56
N ARG A 23 10.94 14.27 33.79
CA ARG A 23 10.48 13.44 32.67
C ARG A 23 11.10 13.84 31.34
N LEU A 24 11.68 15.04 31.25
CA LEU A 24 12.50 15.49 30.12
C LEU A 24 13.83 16.06 30.62
N ASP A 25 14.90 15.79 29.88
CA ASP A 25 16.23 16.35 30.15
C ASP A 25 16.29 17.81 29.67
N GLU A 26 16.71 18.72 30.56
CA GLU A 26 16.90 20.14 30.27
C GLU A 26 17.95 20.37 29.16
N GLN A 27 18.91 19.47 28.99
CA GLN A 27 19.93 19.56 27.94
C GLN A 27 19.37 19.48 26.53
N LEU A 28 18.17 18.92 26.34
CA LEU A 28 17.45 18.90 25.06
C LEU A 28 17.09 20.32 24.57
N PHE A 29 17.08 21.29 25.48
CA PHE A 29 16.73 22.69 25.22
C PHE A 29 17.95 23.63 25.31
N ASN A 30 19.15 23.07 25.31
CA ASN A 30 20.39 23.84 25.33
C ASN A 30 20.75 24.38 23.94
N VAL A 31 20.07 25.46 23.55
CA VAL A 31 20.30 26.19 22.29
C VAL A 31 21.73 26.73 22.20
N THR A 32 22.38 27.02 23.34
CA THR A 32 23.79 27.46 23.38
C THR A 32 24.78 26.37 22.93
N GLY A 33 24.40 25.09 23.03
CA GLY A 33 25.16 23.97 22.48
C GLY A 33 25.12 23.92 20.96
N LEU A 34 23.95 24.20 20.37
CA LEU A 34 23.76 24.27 18.91
C LEU A 34 24.45 25.51 18.31
N LEU A 35 24.39 26.65 19.01
CA LEU A 35 25.10 27.89 18.66
C LEU A 35 26.63 27.68 18.64
N ARG A 36 27.20 27.03 19.67
CA ARG A 36 28.64 26.70 19.69
C ARG A 36 29.09 25.72 18.60
N GLN A 37 28.16 24.93 18.07
CA GLN A 37 28.41 24.04 16.93
C GLN A 37 28.16 24.71 15.58
N GLY A 38 27.81 26.01 15.55
CA GLY A 38 27.63 26.79 14.33
C GLY A 38 26.32 26.53 13.58
N TYR A 39 25.31 25.96 14.24
CA TYR A 39 24.01 25.62 13.62
C TYR A 39 22.97 26.77 13.65
N ASP A 40 23.43 28.02 13.71
CA ASP A 40 22.58 29.21 13.73
C ASP A 40 22.58 29.98 12.40
N ASP A 41 21.57 30.84 12.23
CA ASP A 41 21.35 31.60 10.99
C ASP A 41 22.40 32.68 10.71
N ALA A 42 23.20 33.07 11.72
CA ALA A 42 24.27 34.05 11.53
C ALA A 42 25.57 33.42 11.01
N HIS A 43 25.78 32.12 11.27
CA HIS A 43 27.03 31.43 10.96
C HIS A 43 26.93 30.37 9.85
N THR A 44 25.73 29.96 9.41
CA THR A 44 25.58 29.05 8.25
C THR A 44 24.48 29.49 7.26
N PRO A 45 24.82 29.75 5.98
CA PRO A 45 23.83 29.96 4.92
C PRO A 45 23.27 28.63 4.36
N HIS A 46 23.72 27.48 4.91
CA HIS A 46 23.38 26.15 4.41
C HIS A 46 22.40 25.45 5.36
N VAL A 47 21.21 25.07 4.85
CA VAL A 47 20.34 24.12 5.56
C VAL A 47 20.67 22.71 5.07
N PRO A 48 21.20 21.82 5.95
CA PRO A 48 21.42 20.44 5.59
C PRO A 48 20.08 19.74 5.38
N LEU A 49 19.71 19.54 4.11
CA LEU A 49 18.54 18.77 3.71
C LEU A 49 18.91 17.30 3.60
N LEU A 50 18.62 16.54 4.64
CA LEU A 50 18.72 15.08 4.62
C LEU A 50 17.46 14.49 3.98
N VAL A 51 17.54 14.22 2.68
CA VAL A 51 16.57 13.36 2.00
C VAL A 51 16.81 11.93 2.50
N ARG A 52 15.77 11.27 3.02
CA ARG A 52 15.85 9.89 3.53
C ARG A 52 14.71 9.12 2.87
N GLN A 53 15.03 8.10 2.08
CA GLN A 53 14.17 6.92 2.02
C GLN A 53 14.61 5.96 3.13
N ALA A 54 13.64 5.27 3.73
CA ALA A 54 13.71 4.66 5.06
C ALA A 54 14.97 3.81 5.34
N GLY A 55 15.49 3.92 6.57
CA GLY A 55 16.64 3.15 7.09
C GLY A 55 17.31 3.81 8.32
N PRO A 56 17.88 3.04 9.28
CA PRO A 56 17.72 3.32 10.71
C PRO A 56 18.84 4.17 11.33
N ALA A 57 18.45 5.19 12.09
CA ALA A 57 19.14 5.67 13.29
C ALA A 57 18.22 6.65 14.03
N VAL A 58 18.07 6.43 15.34
CA VAL A 58 17.42 7.36 16.28
C VAL A 58 18.29 8.61 16.39
N ALA A 59 17.86 9.66 15.72
CA ALA A 59 18.13 11.07 16.00
C ALA A 59 17.07 11.83 15.21
N THR A 60 16.45 12.85 15.80
CA THR A 60 15.52 13.79 15.16
C THR A 60 16.02 14.24 13.79
N ARG A 61 15.60 13.53 12.73
CA ARG A 61 16.06 13.71 11.34
C ARG A 61 14.84 13.53 10.44
N THR A 62 14.32 14.63 9.90
CA THR A 62 13.17 14.67 8.99
C THR A 62 13.54 14.03 7.65
N GLY A 63 13.38 12.71 7.55
CA GLY A 63 13.49 11.97 6.30
C GLY A 63 12.21 12.14 5.47
N VAL A 64 12.35 12.63 4.24
CA VAL A 64 11.21 12.84 3.34
C VAL A 64 11.40 12.02 2.07
N ALA A 65 10.36 11.31 1.62
CA ALA A 65 10.39 10.51 0.39
C ALA A 65 10.33 11.40 -0.86
N ALA A 66 11.22 11.16 -1.82
CA ALA A 66 11.15 11.74 -3.15
C ALA A 66 10.31 10.85 -4.09
N ARG A 67 9.45 11.45 -4.93
CA ARG A 67 8.66 10.73 -5.95
C ARG A 67 8.73 11.46 -7.30
N PRO A 68 9.16 10.80 -8.40
CA PRO A 68 9.86 9.50 -8.46
C PRO A 68 11.22 9.52 -7.73
N SER A 69 11.88 8.36 -7.64
CA SER A 69 13.18 8.21 -6.97
C SER A 69 14.29 9.05 -7.64
N ALA A 70 15.08 9.75 -6.85
CA ALA A 70 16.29 10.43 -7.33
C ALA A 70 17.47 9.45 -7.45
N PRO A 71 18.37 9.59 -8.45
CA PRO A 71 19.59 8.79 -8.56
C PRO A 71 20.43 8.83 -7.28
N ALA A 72 21.07 7.71 -6.92
CA ALA A 72 21.93 7.61 -5.75
C ALA A 72 23.07 8.65 -5.80
N GLY A 73 23.35 9.30 -4.67
CA GLY A 73 24.47 10.23 -4.55
C GLY A 73 24.14 11.50 -3.79
N ARG A 74 25.11 12.40 -3.73
CA ARG A 74 24.96 13.75 -3.21
C ARG A 74 25.21 14.73 -4.34
N SER A 75 24.27 15.63 -4.56
CA SER A 75 24.47 16.76 -5.47
C SER A 75 24.12 18.03 -4.73
N THR A 76 24.93 19.08 -4.89
CA THR A 76 24.57 20.42 -4.41
C THR A 76 23.85 21.13 -5.54
N LEU A 77 22.63 21.59 -5.26
CA LEU A 77 21.78 22.31 -6.20
C LEU A 77 21.55 23.72 -5.67
N PRO A 78 21.62 24.76 -6.54
CA PRO A 78 21.05 26.05 -6.21
C PRO A 78 19.56 25.89 -5.92
N VAL A 79 19.05 26.65 -4.95
CA VAL A 79 17.65 26.64 -4.54
C VAL A 79 16.95 27.87 -5.09
N VAL A 80 15.74 27.68 -5.62
CA VAL A 80 14.87 28.76 -6.10
C VAL A 80 13.48 28.62 -5.48
N SER A 81 12.87 29.74 -5.09
CA SER A 81 11.47 29.78 -4.71
C SER A 81 10.60 29.79 -5.96
N ALA A 82 9.76 28.76 -6.10
CA ALA A 82 8.83 28.62 -7.23
C ALA A 82 7.38 29.00 -6.86
N GLY A 83 7.19 29.75 -5.77
CA GLY A 83 5.87 30.22 -5.34
C GLY A 83 4.92 29.04 -5.06
N ALA A 84 3.72 29.09 -5.64
CA ALA A 84 2.74 28.02 -5.64
C ALA A 84 2.90 27.06 -6.86
N GLY A 85 3.92 27.26 -7.70
CA GLY A 85 4.16 26.46 -8.91
C GLY A 85 3.17 26.77 -10.04
N THR A 86 2.61 27.99 -10.06
CA THR A 86 1.79 28.45 -11.18
C THR A 86 2.66 28.89 -12.36
N PRO A 87 2.14 28.91 -13.60
CA PRO A 87 2.89 29.47 -14.74
C PRO A 87 3.38 30.90 -14.49
N GLU A 88 2.60 31.72 -13.79
CA GLU A 88 2.94 33.10 -13.44
C GLU A 88 4.12 33.16 -12.45
N ASP A 89 4.13 32.30 -11.42
CA ASP A 89 5.25 32.19 -10.48
C ASP A 89 6.55 31.78 -11.20
N LEU A 90 6.43 30.91 -12.21
CA LEU A 90 7.56 30.34 -12.93
C LEU A 90 8.12 31.26 -14.01
N ALA A 91 7.30 32.14 -14.60
CA ALA A 91 7.71 33.03 -15.68
C ALA A 91 8.88 33.97 -15.30
N GLY A 92 9.01 34.31 -14.01
CA GLY A 92 10.03 35.22 -13.50
C GLY A 92 11.28 34.54 -12.91
N ILE A 93 11.38 33.21 -12.94
CA ILE A 93 12.48 32.49 -12.31
C ILE A 93 13.21 31.55 -13.28
N ASP A 94 14.52 31.45 -13.10
CA ASP A 94 15.30 30.39 -13.74
C ASP A 94 15.30 29.16 -12.82
N ALA A 95 14.47 28.17 -13.14
CA ALA A 95 14.40 26.90 -12.42
C ALA A 95 15.33 25.81 -13.01
N HIS A 96 15.94 26.06 -14.17
CA HIS A 96 16.62 25.04 -14.94
C HIS A 96 17.81 24.44 -14.17
N GLY A 97 17.78 23.13 -13.93
CA GLY A 97 18.83 22.41 -13.21
C GLY A 97 18.85 22.63 -11.69
N LYS A 98 17.91 23.39 -11.13
CA LYS A 98 17.88 23.80 -9.71
C LYS A 98 16.92 22.95 -8.88
N LEU A 99 17.00 23.13 -7.56
CA LEU A 99 15.99 22.67 -6.61
C LEU A 99 14.92 23.76 -6.48
N ALA A 100 13.72 23.48 -6.97
CA ALA A 100 12.57 24.37 -6.87
C ALA A 100 11.77 24.08 -5.59
N VAL A 101 11.52 25.10 -4.77
CA VAL A 101 10.69 24.97 -3.58
C VAL A 101 9.33 25.58 -3.86
N ILE A 102 8.28 24.74 -3.82
CA ILE A 102 6.90 25.19 -3.92
C ILE A 102 6.24 25.19 -2.55
N ARG A 103 5.39 26.19 -2.32
CA ARG A 103 4.57 26.32 -1.12
C ARG A 103 3.11 26.17 -1.49
N LEU A 104 2.47 25.14 -0.96
CA LEU A 104 1.05 24.87 -1.20
C LEU A 104 0.26 25.08 0.10
N PRO A 105 -0.96 25.64 0.03
CA PRO A 105 -1.88 25.64 1.16
C PRO A 105 -2.21 24.20 1.61
N GLN A 106 -2.43 24.01 2.90
CA GLN A 106 -2.99 22.76 3.40
C GLN A 106 -4.42 22.60 2.87
N GLY A 107 -4.73 21.41 2.31
CA GLY A 107 -6.01 21.13 1.65
C GLY A 107 -6.01 21.29 0.12
N THR A 108 -4.90 21.68 -0.50
CA THR A 108 -4.75 21.62 -1.97
C THR A 108 -5.02 20.20 -2.45
N GLN A 109 -5.91 20.06 -3.45
CA GLN A 109 -6.20 18.75 -4.03
C GLN A 109 -4.95 18.14 -4.66
N ILE A 110 -4.81 16.82 -4.56
CA ILE A 110 -3.63 16.11 -5.06
C ILE A 110 -3.43 16.32 -6.57
N SER A 111 -4.52 16.31 -7.36
CA SER A 111 -4.51 16.55 -8.80
C SER A 111 -3.95 17.94 -9.14
N GLU A 112 -4.38 18.95 -8.40
CA GLU A 112 -3.86 20.31 -8.52
C GLU A 112 -2.36 20.35 -8.16
N ALA A 113 -1.97 19.75 -7.03
CA ALA A 113 -0.57 19.75 -6.60
C ALA A 113 0.36 19.09 -7.63
N TYR A 114 -0.08 18.00 -8.26
CA TYR A 114 0.65 17.36 -9.36
C TYR A 114 0.70 18.24 -10.62
N GLN A 115 -0.36 18.97 -10.94
CA GLN A 115 -0.34 19.93 -12.04
C GLN A 115 0.67 21.07 -11.78
N ARG A 116 0.75 21.58 -10.54
CA ARG A 116 1.78 22.57 -10.14
C ARG A 116 3.19 22.02 -10.33
N LEU A 117 3.41 20.76 -9.92
CA LEU A 117 4.70 20.09 -10.09
C LEU A 117 5.06 19.84 -11.55
N ALA A 118 4.08 19.53 -12.40
CA ALA A 118 4.31 19.39 -13.84
C ALA A 118 4.79 20.69 -14.47
N ASN A 119 4.26 21.85 -14.03
CA ASN A 119 4.74 23.16 -14.48
C ASN A 119 6.20 23.38 -14.04
N VAL A 120 6.55 23.03 -12.80
CA VAL A 120 7.92 23.15 -12.26
C VAL A 120 8.91 22.25 -13.01
N GLU A 121 8.50 21.02 -13.33
CA GLU A 121 9.28 20.09 -14.16
C GLU A 121 9.47 20.65 -15.59
N HIS A 122 8.41 21.21 -16.18
CA HIS A 122 8.47 21.85 -17.50
C HIS A 122 9.41 23.07 -17.51
N ALA A 123 9.49 23.81 -16.40
CA ALA A 123 10.47 24.88 -16.20
C ALA A 123 11.92 24.38 -16.04
N GLY A 124 12.16 23.07 -16.11
CA GLY A 124 13.49 22.46 -16.13
C GLY A 124 14.09 22.19 -14.75
N ALA A 125 13.29 22.26 -13.69
CA ALA A 125 13.77 21.94 -12.35
C ALA A 125 14.30 20.51 -12.26
N LYS A 126 15.41 20.33 -11.55
CA LYS A 126 16.06 19.03 -11.37
C LYS A 126 15.52 18.25 -10.17
N LEU A 127 14.96 18.98 -9.21
CA LEU A 127 14.38 18.45 -7.99
C LEU A 127 13.34 19.44 -7.48
N ALA A 128 12.23 18.97 -6.93
CA ALA A 128 11.27 19.82 -6.24
C ALA A 128 11.16 19.50 -4.75
N VAL A 129 10.85 20.51 -3.93
CA VAL A 129 10.40 20.35 -2.55
C VAL A 129 9.05 21.02 -2.40
N VAL A 130 8.06 20.26 -1.92
CA VAL A 130 6.74 20.77 -1.54
C VAL A 130 6.72 21.03 -0.05
N SER A 131 6.50 22.30 0.33
CA SER A 131 6.20 22.72 1.70
C SER A 131 4.71 23.01 1.81
N LEU A 132 4.04 22.39 2.79
CA LEU A 132 2.64 22.73 3.09
C LEU A 132 2.58 23.89 4.09
N SER A 133 1.60 24.77 3.96
CA SER A 133 1.39 25.94 4.82
C SER A 133 -0.06 26.05 5.31
N GLY A 134 -0.27 26.33 6.61
CA GLY A 134 -1.59 26.47 7.27
C GLY A 134 -1.64 25.81 8.67
N ASP A 135 -2.64 26.21 9.48
CA ASP A 135 -2.86 25.74 10.88
C ASP A 135 -4.07 24.78 11.02
N ALA A 136 -4.77 24.45 9.94
CA ALA A 136 -5.98 23.65 10.00
C ALA A 136 -5.69 22.15 10.07
N ALA A 137 -6.24 21.45 11.05
CA ALA A 137 -6.26 19.99 11.06
C ALA A 137 -7.19 19.48 9.95
N ALA A 138 -6.63 19.11 8.80
CA ALA A 138 -7.32 18.32 7.78
C ALA A 138 -6.33 17.40 7.06
N ALA A 139 -6.81 16.18 6.79
CA ALA A 139 -6.07 15.00 6.42
C ALA A 139 -5.04 15.23 5.30
N THR A 140 -3.83 14.70 5.50
CA THR A 140 -2.95 14.42 4.37
C THR A 140 -3.61 13.31 3.56
N VAL A 141 -4.47 13.67 2.61
CA VAL A 141 -4.94 12.73 1.59
C VAL A 141 -3.75 12.51 0.66
N LEU A 142 -2.94 11.54 1.05
CA LEU A 142 -2.08 10.85 0.11
C LEU A 142 -3.02 9.86 -0.61
N GLY A 143 -3.10 9.94 -1.94
CA GLY A 143 -4.01 9.14 -2.75
C GLY A 143 -4.59 9.97 -3.88
N GLY A 144 -4.58 9.44 -5.10
CA GLY A 144 -5.01 10.12 -6.32
C GLY A 144 -3.99 9.99 -7.45
N GLY A 145 -4.49 9.87 -8.68
CA GLY A 145 -3.69 9.61 -9.87
C GLY A 145 -2.68 10.71 -10.16
N ALA A 146 -1.41 10.36 -10.03
CA ALA A 146 -0.31 11.21 -10.41
C ALA A 146 -0.07 11.11 -11.93
N PRO A 147 0.05 12.22 -12.67
CA PRO A 147 0.82 12.21 -13.90
C PRO A 147 2.23 11.69 -13.60
N ALA A 148 2.84 11.01 -14.57
CA ALA A 148 4.21 10.52 -14.45
C ALA A 148 5.19 11.69 -14.46
N LEU A 149 5.37 12.35 -13.32
CA LEU A 149 6.50 13.26 -13.10
C LEU A 149 7.77 12.43 -13.26
N THR A 150 8.75 12.95 -14.00
CA THR A 150 10.10 12.37 -14.04
C THR A 150 11.03 13.07 -13.07
N MET A 151 10.71 14.31 -12.70
CA MET A 151 11.44 15.10 -11.71
C MET A 151 11.19 14.57 -10.28
N PRO A 152 12.24 14.13 -9.54
CA PRO A 152 12.08 13.72 -8.16
C PRO A 152 11.51 14.86 -7.30
N THR A 153 10.51 14.56 -6.47
CA THR A 153 9.82 15.56 -5.64
C THR A 153 9.72 15.15 -4.18
N ILE A 154 10.21 16.00 -3.29
CA ILE A 154 10.25 15.82 -1.83
C ILE A 154 9.01 16.45 -1.19
N TRP A 155 8.17 15.67 -0.52
CA TRP A 155 6.96 16.15 0.15
C TRP A 155 7.17 16.38 1.65
N SER A 156 7.57 17.59 2.04
CA SER A 156 8.00 17.87 3.41
C SER A 156 6.86 17.99 4.44
N GLY A 157 5.60 17.92 4.00
CA GLY A 157 4.42 18.10 4.86
C GLY A 157 4.43 19.45 5.57
N VAL A 158 3.90 19.49 6.80
CA VAL A 158 3.95 20.67 7.70
C VAL A 158 5.26 20.75 8.51
N SER A 159 6.34 20.13 8.02
CA SER A 159 7.59 20.08 8.77
C SER A 159 8.24 21.47 8.91
N VAL A 160 8.84 21.71 10.07
CA VAL A 160 9.67 22.91 10.33
C VAL A 160 10.82 23.03 9.34
N THR A 161 11.40 21.90 8.92
CA THR A 161 12.48 21.84 7.93
C THR A 161 12.00 22.30 6.55
N GLY A 162 10.82 21.84 6.12
CA GLY A 162 10.19 22.26 4.86
C GLY A 162 9.92 23.76 4.81
N ARG A 163 9.30 24.29 5.88
CA ARG A 163 9.05 25.73 6.01
C ARG A 163 10.32 26.56 5.96
N ARG A 164 11.34 26.19 6.76
CA ARG A 164 12.61 26.92 6.79
C ARG A 164 13.33 26.90 5.44
N LEU A 165 13.27 25.78 4.72
CA LEU A 165 13.79 25.73 3.36
C LEU A 165 13.04 26.70 2.42
N ALA A 166 11.71 26.73 2.49
CA ALA A 166 10.91 27.64 1.66
C ALA A 166 11.20 29.12 1.99
N GLU A 167 11.43 29.45 3.26
CA GLU A 167 11.84 30.80 3.67
C GLU A 167 13.23 31.17 3.14
N LEU A 168 14.20 30.25 3.15
CA LEU A 168 15.53 30.49 2.59
C LEU A 168 15.51 30.58 1.06
N ALA A 169 14.70 29.75 0.40
CA ALA A 169 14.50 29.82 -1.04
C ALA A 169 13.96 31.20 -1.47
N ALA A 170 13.05 31.78 -0.68
CA ALA A 170 12.47 33.10 -0.95
C ALA A 170 13.47 34.25 -0.77
N LYS A 171 14.46 34.10 0.12
CA LYS A 171 15.54 35.10 0.31
C LYS A 171 16.57 35.09 -0.84
N GLY A 172 16.64 34.00 -1.61
CA GLY A 172 17.60 33.84 -2.70
C GLY A 172 19.01 33.46 -2.22
N GLY A 173 19.85 32.98 -3.15
CA GLY A 173 21.25 32.61 -2.86
C GLY A 173 21.46 31.32 -2.08
N ALA A 174 20.37 30.62 -1.71
CA ALA A 174 20.45 29.36 -0.99
C ALA A 174 20.94 28.21 -1.89
N SER A 175 21.60 27.23 -1.27
CA SER A 175 21.95 25.95 -1.89
C SER A 175 21.55 24.81 -0.97
N ALA A 176 21.19 23.69 -1.58
CA ALA A 176 20.79 22.47 -0.91
C ALA A 176 21.66 21.32 -1.39
N THR A 177 22.08 20.43 -0.48
CA THR A 177 22.75 19.19 -0.85
C THR A 177 21.84 17.99 -0.58
N PRO A 178 20.86 17.71 -1.47
CA PRO A 178 20.10 16.47 -1.40
C PRO A 178 21.05 15.26 -1.45
N ALA A 179 20.86 14.36 -0.48
CA ALA A 179 21.53 13.08 -0.45
C ALA A 179 20.50 11.98 -0.75
N SER A 180 20.52 11.42 -1.96
CA SER A 180 19.70 10.26 -2.32
C SER A 180 20.45 8.98 -2.01
N ARG A 181 19.78 8.02 -1.38
CA ARG A 181 20.27 6.65 -1.20
C ARG A 181 19.22 5.71 -1.78
N PRO A 182 19.62 4.73 -2.60
CA PRO A 182 18.67 3.78 -3.16
C PRO A 182 18.04 2.98 -2.02
N SER A 183 16.77 2.61 -2.18
CA SER A 183 16.10 1.72 -1.24
C SER A 183 16.91 0.42 -1.11
N PRO A 184 17.29 0.02 0.11
CA PRO A 184 18.10 -1.17 0.29
C PRO A 184 17.32 -2.40 -0.17
N ASN A 185 18.01 -3.30 -0.86
CA ASN A 185 17.48 -4.63 -1.18
C ASN A 185 17.53 -5.59 0.02
N PHE A 186 17.67 -5.06 1.23
CA PHE A 186 17.51 -5.79 2.47
C PHE A 186 16.83 -4.94 3.55
N ARG A 187 16.15 -5.59 4.50
CA ARG A 187 15.49 -4.94 5.64
C ARG A 187 15.57 -5.82 6.89
N TYR A 188 15.49 -5.19 8.06
CA TYR A 188 15.37 -5.88 9.34
C TYR A 188 14.06 -5.49 10.01
N GLU A 189 13.27 -6.48 10.37
CA GLU A 189 12.07 -6.37 11.20
C GLU A 189 12.38 -6.98 12.56
N LEU A 190 12.69 -6.12 13.52
CA LEU A 190 13.18 -6.55 14.82
C LEU A 190 12.12 -6.30 15.88
N GLY A 191 11.73 -7.38 16.55
CA GLY A 191 10.81 -7.35 17.67
C GLY A 191 11.56 -7.60 18.97
N ASP A 192 11.34 -6.73 19.96
CA ASP A 192 11.97 -6.89 21.27
C ASP A 192 11.06 -6.47 22.44
N GLY A 193 10.46 -7.45 23.11
CA GLY A 193 9.49 -7.24 24.19
C GLY A 193 10.03 -7.63 25.56
N VAL A 194 9.64 -6.90 26.60
CA VAL A 194 9.90 -7.26 28.01
C VAL A 194 8.59 -7.31 28.76
N GLU A 195 8.34 -8.40 29.48
CA GLU A 195 7.20 -8.46 30.40
C GLU A 195 7.48 -7.61 31.64
N ARG A 196 6.43 -6.92 32.12
CA ARG A 196 6.43 -6.09 33.34
C ARG A 196 7.24 -4.79 33.25
N ALA A 197 8.57 -4.87 33.28
CA ALA A 197 9.42 -3.68 33.38
C ALA A 197 10.80 -3.86 32.73
N VAL A 198 11.28 -2.82 32.05
CA VAL A 198 12.67 -2.71 31.62
C VAL A 198 13.50 -2.23 32.80
N THR A 199 14.20 -3.14 33.48
CA THR A 199 14.97 -2.84 34.71
C THR A 199 16.45 -2.53 34.48
N ALA A 200 16.93 -2.69 33.24
CA ALA A 200 18.29 -2.37 32.84
C ALA A 200 18.33 -1.92 31.36
N ALA A 201 19.38 -1.20 30.98
CA ALA A 201 19.60 -0.83 29.58
C ALA A 201 19.72 -2.07 28.70
N ARG A 202 19.02 -2.06 27.55
CA ARG A 202 18.99 -3.19 26.62
C ARG A 202 19.69 -2.82 25.33
N VAL A 203 20.74 -3.55 25.01
CA VAL A 203 21.49 -3.40 23.75
C VAL A 203 21.34 -4.68 22.96
N GLN A 204 20.59 -4.63 21.87
CA GLN A 204 20.38 -5.76 20.98
C GLN A 204 21.42 -5.79 19.86
N ARG A 205 21.96 -6.98 19.57
CA ARG A 205 22.90 -7.24 18.47
C ARG A 205 22.54 -8.56 17.79
N PRO A 206 21.36 -8.65 17.15
CA PRO A 206 20.92 -9.88 16.52
C PRO A 206 21.89 -10.30 15.42
N LYS A 207 22.19 -11.60 15.33
CA LYS A 207 22.93 -12.17 14.20
C LYS A 207 21.94 -12.75 13.21
N THR A 208 22.28 -12.75 11.93
CA THR A 208 21.41 -13.27 10.86
C THR A 208 20.92 -14.70 11.11
N ARG A 209 21.76 -15.55 11.72
CA ARG A 209 21.39 -16.94 12.09
C ARG A 209 20.30 -17.04 13.16
N ASP A 210 20.10 -15.97 13.94
CA ASP A 210 19.09 -15.89 14.99
C ASP A 210 17.75 -15.31 14.47
N LEU A 211 17.70 -14.97 13.17
CA LEU A 211 16.57 -14.35 12.50
C LEU A 211 15.99 -15.30 11.44
N ALA A 212 14.74 -15.08 11.06
CA ALA A 212 14.14 -15.68 9.86
C ALA A 212 14.50 -14.84 8.64
N GLU A 213 14.80 -15.48 7.51
CA GLU A 213 15.06 -14.82 6.22
C GLU A 213 13.84 -14.96 5.32
N VAL A 214 13.28 -13.85 4.85
CA VAL A 214 12.13 -13.82 3.94
C VAL A 214 12.57 -13.12 2.65
N ARG A 215 12.53 -13.84 1.52
CA ARG A 215 12.72 -13.24 0.20
C ARG A 215 11.39 -12.73 -0.30
N THR A 216 11.24 -11.41 -0.33
CA THR A 216 10.01 -10.70 -0.70
C THR A 216 10.13 -10.16 -2.11
N ALA A 217 9.15 -10.46 -2.97
CA ALA A 217 9.04 -9.96 -4.34
C ALA A 217 7.85 -9.02 -4.46
N ASP A 218 8.12 -7.74 -4.62
CA ASP A 218 7.11 -6.68 -4.70
C ASP A 218 6.69 -6.46 -6.16
N HIS A 219 5.54 -7.03 -6.55
CA HIS A 219 4.99 -6.84 -7.90
C HIS A 219 4.16 -5.56 -7.94
N ASP A 220 4.44 -4.69 -8.92
CA ASP A 220 3.70 -3.45 -9.05
C ASP A 220 3.40 -3.11 -10.51
N ASN A 221 2.15 -2.71 -10.73
CA ASN A 221 1.65 -2.30 -12.03
C ASN A 221 2.19 -0.92 -12.40
N VAL A 222 2.46 -0.07 -11.40
CA VAL A 222 2.86 1.33 -11.59
C VAL A 222 3.95 1.70 -10.58
N PRO A 223 5.07 2.33 -10.99
CA PRO A 223 6.15 2.65 -10.06
C PRO A 223 5.73 3.52 -8.86
N SER A 224 6.43 3.35 -7.74
CA SER A 224 6.52 4.23 -6.57
C SER A 224 5.25 4.35 -5.72
N THR A 225 4.35 3.37 -5.82
CA THR A 225 3.09 3.37 -5.08
C THR A 225 3.10 2.48 -3.83
N ILE A 226 4.13 1.64 -3.66
CA ILE A 226 4.15 0.65 -2.59
C ILE A 226 4.36 1.28 -1.22
N ARG A 227 3.53 0.87 -0.27
CA ARG A 227 3.77 1.05 1.15
C ARG A 227 3.60 -0.26 1.90
N TYR A 228 4.30 -0.36 3.01
CA TYR A 228 4.36 -1.56 3.83
C TYR A 228 4.33 -1.19 5.30
N VAL A 229 3.65 -1.99 6.11
CA VAL A 229 3.74 -1.96 7.58
C VAL A 229 3.78 -3.39 8.11
N ALA A 230 4.47 -3.61 9.23
CA ALA A 230 4.52 -4.88 9.91
C ALA A 230 4.23 -4.73 11.39
N GLY A 231 3.38 -5.60 11.90
CA GLY A 231 3.16 -5.83 13.33
C GLY A 231 3.81 -7.13 13.78
N HIS A 232 4.33 -7.14 15.00
CA HIS A 232 4.81 -8.32 15.69
C HIS A 232 3.95 -8.59 16.91
N GLU A 233 3.65 -9.85 17.16
CA GLU A 233 2.84 -10.23 18.32
C GLU A 233 3.69 -10.20 19.60
N PHE A 234 3.29 -9.34 20.54
CA PHE A 234 3.80 -9.32 21.90
C PHE A 234 2.66 -9.57 22.90
N PHE A 235 2.88 -10.49 23.83
CA PHE A 235 1.97 -10.72 24.97
C PHE A 235 0.51 -10.97 24.54
N GLY A 236 0.31 -11.68 23.43
CA GLY A 236 -1.01 -11.99 22.88
C GLY A 236 -1.67 -10.84 22.11
N ARG A 237 -0.92 -9.79 21.74
CA ARG A 237 -1.41 -8.63 21.00
C ARG A 237 -0.44 -8.23 19.90
N MET A 238 -0.99 -7.90 18.74
CA MET A 238 -0.19 -7.37 17.64
C MET A 238 0.21 -5.92 17.92
N VAL A 239 1.51 -5.60 17.80
CA VAL A 239 2.07 -4.26 18.02
C VAL A 239 2.93 -3.88 16.81
N GLY A 240 2.83 -2.65 16.33
CA GLY A 240 3.67 -2.16 15.21
C GLY A 240 2.93 -1.34 14.14
N TYR A 241 1.60 -1.24 14.22
CA TYR A 241 0.83 -0.36 13.34
C TYR A 241 1.00 1.09 13.78
N GLY A 242 1.69 1.89 12.96
CA GLY A 242 1.82 3.32 13.23
C GLY A 242 2.14 4.13 12.00
N TYR A 243 3.05 3.65 11.16
CA TYR A 243 3.44 4.32 9.92
C TYR A 243 3.74 3.32 8.82
N THR A 244 3.14 3.53 7.64
CA THR A 244 3.47 2.78 6.44
C THR A 244 4.75 3.33 5.81
N GLU A 245 5.75 2.47 5.59
CA GLU A 245 7.03 2.84 5.00
C GLU A 245 6.98 2.66 3.47
N PRO A 246 7.49 3.62 2.68
CA PRO A 246 7.61 3.43 1.24
C PRO A 246 8.63 2.31 0.97
N VAL A 247 8.29 1.45 0.02
CA VAL A 247 9.18 0.40 -0.49
C VAL A 247 9.50 0.69 -1.95
N ALA A 248 10.70 0.34 -2.40
CA ALA A 248 11.00 0.42 -3.83
C ALA A 248 10.06 -0.51 -4.60
N ASP A 249 9.44 0.04 -5.65
CA ASP A 249 8.62 -0.74 -6.55
C ASP A 249 9.47 -1.76 -7.32
N ARG A 250 8.82 -2.84 -7.75
CA ARG A 250 9.36 -3.81 -8.72
C ARG A 250 10.74 -4.31 -8.31
N GLN A 251 10.89 -4.59 -7.02
CA GLN A 251 12.13 -5.04 -6.40
C GLN A 251 11.93 -6.39 -5.72
N GLU A 252 12.99 -7.20 -5.73
CA GLU A 252 13.14 -8.29 -4.77
C GLU A 252 14.04 -7.85 -3.63
N ARG A 253 13.61 -8.15 -2.39
CA ARG A 253 14.31 -7.79 -1.16
C ARG A 253 14.43 -8.98 -0.23
N THR A 254 15.55 -9.05 0.48
CA THR A 254 15.72 -9.99 1.61
C THR A 254 15.41 -9.30 2.93
N GLU A 255 14.42 -9.80 3.64
CA GLU A 255 13.97 -9.24 4.91
C GLU A 255 14.31 -10.21 6.05
N TYR A 256 14.87 -9.69 7.13
CA TYR A 256 15.25 -10.48 8.30
C TYR A 256 14.33 -10.16 9.48
N TYR A 257 13.58 -11.15 9.93
CA TYR A 257 12.60 -10.99 10.99
C TYR A 257 13.07 -11.62 12.29
N SER A 258 12.79 -10.99 13.43
CA SER A 258 12.84 -11.69 14.71
C SER A 258 11.83 -12.85 14.69
N PRO A 259 12.13 -14.01 15.28
CA PRO A 259 11.18 -15.13 15.32
C PRO A 259 9.87 -14.77 16.01
N GLY A 260 8.79 -15.46 15.65
CA GLY A 260 7.46 -15.27 16.20
C GLY A 260 6.42 -14.99 15.13
N ARG A 261 5.23 -14.59 15.58
CA ARG A 261 4.10 -14.27 14.72
C ARG A 261 4.15 -12.80 14.30
N TRP A 262 4.04 -12.59 13.01
CA TRP A 262 3.99 -11.28 12.38
C TRP A 262 2.71 -11.14 11.58
N GLU A 263 2.24 -9.92 11.47
CA GLU A 263 1.32 -9.52 10.42
C GLU A 263 2.01 -8.47 9.56
N SER A 264 1.96 -8.63 8.24
CA SER A 264 2.46 -7.65 7.28
C SER A 264 1.32 -7.19 6.40
N THR A 265 1.21 -5.87 6.26
CA THR A 265 0.25 -5.22 5.40
C THR A 265 1.00 -4.50 4.30
N TRP A 266 0.54 -4.70 3.08
CA TRP A 266 1.10 -4.15 1.86
C TRP A 266 0.01 -3.40 1.10
N THR A 267 0.34 -2.24 0.54
CA THR A 267 -0.59 -1.49 -0.33
C THR A 267 0.15 -0.90 -1.51
N ALA A 268 -0.48 -0.92 -2.69
CA ALA A 268 -0.06 -0.15 -3.85
C ALA A 268 -0.98 1.06 -3.97
N GLY A 269 -0.47 2.22 -3.55
CA GLY A 269 -1.10 3.51 -3.79
C GLY A 269 -2.55 3.58 -3.35
N TYR A 270 -2.84 3.39 -2.07
CA TYR A 270 -4.20 3.54 -1.52
C TYR A 270 -5.29 2.65 -2.16
N LEU A 271 -4.95 1.71 -3.04
CA LEU A 271 -5.89 0.79 -3.68
C LEU A 271 -6.32 -0.34 -2.74
N GLY A 272 -6.50 -0.05 -1.45
CA GLY A 272 -6.75 -1.03 -0.40
C GLY A 272 -5.46 -1.76 0.04
N GLU A 273 -5.65 -2.67 0.99
CA GLU A 273 -4.58 -3.39 1.68
C GLU A 273 -4.57 -4.88 1.29
N LEU A 274 -3.38 -5.47 1.24
CA LEU A 274 -3.14 -6.91 1.23
C LEU A 274 -2.46 -7.26 2.54
N THR A 275 -3.01 -8.21 3.28
CA THR A 275 -2.48 -8.62 4.59
C THR A 275 -2.03 -10.07 4.57
N GLU A 276 -0.91 -10.35 5.22
CA GLU A 276 -0.40 -11.70 5.46
C GLU A 276 0.01 -11.89 6.91
N ASN A 277 -0.37 -13.05 7.46
CA ASN A 277 0.13 -13.52 8.75
C ASN A 277 1.32 -14.45 8.50
N LEU A 278 2.43 -14.24 9.21
CA LEU A 278 3.68 -14.97 9.06
C LEU A 278 4.11 -15.56 10.40
N ASP A 279 4.23 -16.88 10.47
CA ASP A 279 4.82 -17.58 11.60
C ASP A 279 6.28 -17.95 11.28
N LEU A 280 7.21 -17.16 11.82
CA LEU A 280 8.60 -17.16 11.43
C LEU A 280 9.49 -17.78 12.50
N ALA A 281 10.36 -18.71 12.08
CA ALA A 281 11.33 -19.37 12.96
C ALA A 281 12.77 -18.99 12.61
N ALA A 282 13.63 -18.88 13.63
CA ALA A 282 15.05 -18.56 13.46
C ALA A 282 15.76 -19.54 12.51
N GLY A 283 16.63 -19.01 11.65
CA GLY A 283 17.43 -19.80 10.71
C GLY A 283 16.64 -20.41 9.55
N ARG A 284 15.31 -20.20 9.47
CA ARG A 284 14.47 -20.66 8.37
C ARG A 284 14.38 -19.61 7.27
N LYS A 285 14.16 -20.09 6.04
CA LYS A 285 14.00 -19.28 4.83
C LYS A 285 12.58 -19.39 4.31
N TYR A 286 12.01 -18.26 3.91
CA TYR A 286 10.65 -18.13 3.40
C TYR A 286 10.65 -17.31 2.11
N GLN A 287 9.56 -17.44 1.35
CA GLN A 287 9.31 -16.65 0.14
C GLN A 287 7.96 -15.96 0.27
N LEU A 288 7.91 -14.72 -0.20
CA LEU A 288 6.71 -13.89 -0.17
C LEU A 288 6.64 -13.12 -1.49
N ALA A 289 5.48 -13.10 -2.12
CA ALA A 289 5.24 -12.29 -3.31
C ALA A 289 3.98 -11.46 -3.10
N TRP A 290 4.12 -10.14 -3.18
CA TRP A 290 3.03 -9.19 -3.00
C TRP A 290 2.44 -8.77 -4.35
N ASN A 291 1.10 -8.70 -4.42
CA ASN A 291 0.36 -8.12 -5.55
C ASN A 291 0.74 -8.72 -6.92
N LYS A 292 1.16 -9.98 -6.89
CA LYS A 292 1.43 -10.80 -8.07
C LYS A 292 0.11 -11.08 -8.78
N ALA A 293 0.11 -10.92 -10.11
CA ALA A 293 -1.02 -11.28 -10.96
C ALA A 293 -1.34 -12.77 -10.83
N VAL A 294 -2.61 -13.17 -10.83
CA VAL A 294 -3.78 -12.35 -11.23
C VAL A 294 -4.55 -11.86 -10.02
N ALA A 295 -4.93 -10.58 -10.00
CA ALA A 295 -5.86 -10.09 -8.98
C ALA A 295 -7.31 -10.40 -9.36
N GLY A 296 -8.09 -10.94 -8.42
CA GLY A 296 -9.51 -11.27 -8.62
C GLY A 296 -10.24 -11.51 -7.30
N PRO A 297 -11.46 -12.07 -7.34
CA PRO A 297 -12.21 -12.39 -6.13
C PRO A 297 -11.42 -13.32 -5.20
N SER A 298 -11.29 -12.95 -3.93
CA SER A 298 -10.74 -13.82 -2.89
C SER A 298 -11.44 -13.60 -1.55
N LEU A 299 -11.82 -14.71 -0.92
CA LEU A 299 -12.46 -14.74 0.40
C LEU A 299 -11.60 -15.52 1.41
N ARG A 300 -10.28 -15.57 1.19
CA ARG A 300 -9.34 -16.27 2.08
C ARG A 300 -9.38 -15.66 3.48
N GLY A 301 -9.46 -16.53 4.48
CA GLY A 301 -9.40 -16.15 5.89
C GLY A 301 -10.67 -15.50 6.42
N LEU A 302 -10.53 -14.79 7.53
CA LEU A 302 -11.60 -14.04 8.19
C LEU A 302 -11.28 -12.55 8.13
N THR A 303 -12.30 -11.72 8.33
CA THR A 303 -12.21 -10.26 8.32
C THR A 303 -12.70 -9.67 9.64
N VAL A 304 -12.24 -8.45 9.92
CA VAL A 304 -12.69 -7.59 11.01
C VAL A 304 -12.90 -6.19 10.44
N THR A 305 -13.91 -5.47 10.91
CA THR A 305 -14.15 -4.08 10.47
C THR A 305 -13.55 -3.10 11.46
N HIS A 306 -13.64 -3.40 12.75
CA HIS A 306 -13.08 -2.58 13.82
C HIS A 306 -12.14 -3.39 14.73
N SER A 307 -11.14 -2.70 15.28
CA SER A 307 -10.24 -3.28 16.28
C SER A 307 -11.03 -3.78 17.49
N GLY A 308 -10.79 -5.04 17.87
CA GLY A 308 -11.47 -5.68 19.00
C GLY A 308 -12.76 -6.45 18.63
N GLU A 309 -13.19 -6.39 17.37
CA GLU A 309 -14.25 -7.28 16.88
C GLU A 309 -13.80 -8.73 16.78
N GLN A 310 -14.75 -9.65 16.93
CA GLN A 310 -14.51 -11.06 16.63
C GLN A 310 -14.36 -11.24 15.11
N PRO A 311 -13.33 -11.94 14.63
CA PRO A 311 -13.18 -12.24 13.22
C PRO A 311 -14.41 -12.97 12.67
N ARG A 312 -14.87 -12.56 11.49
CA ARG A 312 -16.05 -13.09 10.81
C ARG A 312 -15.75 -13.47 9.36
N PRO A 313 -16.58 -14.29 8.71
CA PRO A 313 -16.46 -14.52 7.28
C PRO A 313 -16.61 -13.21 6.50
N TRP A 314 -15.99 -13.12 5.32
CA TRP A 314 -16.15 -12.02 4.38
C TRP A 314 -17.60 -11.84 3.93
N ALA A 315 -18.33 -12.93 3.74
CA ALA A 315 -19.75 -12.92 3.42
C ALA A 315 -20.49 -13.99 4.22
N TRP A 316 -21.54 -13.62 4.95
CA TRP A 316 -22.28 -14.53 5.84
C TRP A 316 -23.74 -14.13 5.98
N ARG A 317 -24.58 -15.09 6.38
CA ARG A 317 -25.96 -14.83 6.82
C ARG A 317 -25.95 -14.62 8.32
N LYS A 318 -26.49 -13.51 8.80
CA LYS A 318 -26.63 -13.21 10.22
C LYS A 318 -27.87 -12.38 10.47
N ASP A 319 -28.69 -12.78 11.44
CA ASP A 319 -29.89 -12.07 11.88
C ASP A 319 -30.83 -11.72 10.70
N GLY A 320 -30.99 -12.65 9.74
CA GLY A 320 -31.83 -12.44 8.56
C GLY A 320 -31.24 -11.52 7.49
N VAL A 321 -29.95 -11.18 7.60
CA VAL A 321 -29.22 -10.30 6.67
C VAL A 321 -28.05 -11.05 6.04
N PHE A 322 -27.84 -10.87 4.74
CA PHE A 322 -26.55 -11.15 4.13
C PHE A 322 -25.64 -9.94 4.34
N ASP A 323 -24.64 -10.08 5.21
CA ASP A 323 -23.61 -9.09 5.47
C ASP A 323 -22.35 -9.49 4.71
N MET A 324 -21.86 -8.63 3.82
CA MET A 324 -20.82 -8.98 2.86
C MET A 324 -19.85 -7.83 2.66
N GLY A 325 -18.56 -8.13 2.74
CA GLY A 325 -17.48 -7.44 2.05
C GLY A 325 -16.88 -8.40 1.04
N LEU A 326 -16.87 -8.02 -0.24
CA LEU A 326 -16.42 -8.82 -1.37
C LEU A 326 -15.09 -8.29 -1.88
N PRO A 327 -13.95 -8.90 -1.51
CA PRO A 327 -12.64 -8.47 -2.00
C PRO A 327 -12.47 -8.93 -3.44
N MET A 328 -12.53 -7.98 -4.37
CA MET A 328 -12.50 -8.25 -5.82
C MET A 328 -11.10 -8.13 -6.43
N PHE A 329 -10.09 -7.76 -5.63
CA PHE A 329 -8.73 -7.53 -6.11
C PHE A 329 -7.65 -8.32 -5.35
N GLY A 330 -8.00 -9.49 -4.83
CA GLY A 330 -7.06 -10.34 -4.10
C GLY A 330 -6.01 -10.98 -4.99
N ASP A 331 -4.76 -11.04 -4.52
CA ASP A 331 -3.58 -11.41 -5.31
C ASP A 331 -3.44 -12.93 -5.58
N ALA A 332 -2.40 -13.33 -6.32
CA ALA A 332 -2.14 -14.74 -6.63
C ALA A 332 -1.85 -15.64 -5.40
N ALA A 333 -1.61 -15.08 -4.22
CA ALA A 333 -1.54 -15.84 -2.97
C ALA A 333 -2.92 -15.95 -2.27
N GLY A 334 -3.94 -15.31 -2.84
CA GLY A 334 -5.31 -15.30 -2.32
C GLY A 334 -5.49 -14.27 -1.22
N ARG A 335 -4.58 -13.30 -1.05
CA ARG A 335 -4.77 -12.25 -0.04
C ARG A 335 -5.93 -11.36 -0.48
N PRO A 336 -6.99 -11.21 0.33
CA PRO A 336 -8.13 -10.37 -0.04
C PRO A 336 -7.72 -8.90 -0.12
N ARG A 337 -8.29 -8.16 -1.07
CA ARG A 337 -8.20 -6.70 -1.17
C ARG A 337 -9.53 -6.13 -1.64
N MET A 338 -10.06 -5.20 -0.85
CA MET A 338 -11.32 -4.52 -1.14
C MET A 338 -11.16 -3.53 -2.29
N PRO A 339 -12.20 -3.34 -3.11
CA PRO A 339 -12.36 -2.13 -3.91
C PRO A 339 -12.43 -0.88 -3.01
N GLU A 340 -11.99 0.27 -3.53
CA GLU A 340 -11.95 1.51 -2.75
C GLU A 340 -12.53 2.68 -3.57
N SER A 341 -13.66 3.25 -3.14
CA SER A 341 -14.31 4.35 -3.88
C SER A 341 -13.47 5.63 -3.89
N PHE A 342 -12.71 5.89 -2.83
CA PHE A 342 -11.91 7.10 -2.69
C PHE A 342 -10.73 7.19 -3.69
N VAL A 343 -10.31 6.06 -4.27
CA VAL A 343 -9.33 6.00 -5.38
C VAL A 343 -9.99 5.89 -6.76
N GLY A 344 -11.32 5.97 -6.80
CA GLY A 344 -12.11 5.98 -8.03
C GLY A 344 -12.55 4.61 -8.53
N ASP A 345 -12.48 3.56 -7.69
CA ASP A 345 -13.15 2.30 -8.02
C ASP A 345 -14.68 2.52 -7.93
N THR A 346 -15.42 2.02 -8.90
CA THR A 346 -16.88 2.02 -8.92
C THR A 346 -17.39 0.59 -9.06
N GLY A 347 -18.67 0.34 -8.81
CA GLY A 347 -19.19 -1.01 -8.93
C GLY A 347 -20.65 -1.15 -8.55
N SER A 348 -21.15 -2.37 -8.66
CA SER A 348 -22.50 -2.73 -8.27
C SER A 348 -22.55 -4.11 -7.60
N VAL A 349 -23.57 -4.32 -6.78
CA VAL A 349 -23.93 -5.62 -6.22
C VAL A 349 -25.41 -5.84 -6.48
N SER A 350 -25.79 -7.03 -6.96
CA SER A 350 -27.19 -7.41 -7.14
C SER A 350 -27.45 -8.80 -6.56
N LEU A 351 -28.67 -9.01 -6.07
CA LEU A 351 -29.09 -10.26 -5.48
C LEU A 351 -30.46 -10.65 -6.03
N SER A 352 -30.66 -11.93 -6.31
CA SER A 352 -31.99 -12.51 -6.54
C SER A 352 -32.16 -13.80 -5.77
N LYS A 353 -33.40 -14.10 -5.38
CA LYS A 353 -33.82 -15.38 -4.78
C LYS A 353 -34.85 -16.01 -5.70
N ASP A 354 -34.59 -17.23 -6.15
CA ASP A 354 -35.46 -18.01 -7.03
C ASP A 354 -35.86 -17.23 -8.30
N GLY A 355 -34.92 -16.41 -8.82
CA GLY A 355 -35.13 -15.55 -9.99
C GLY A 355 -35.81 -14.21 -9.71
N VAL A 356 -36.27 -13.96 -8.49
CA VAL A 356 -36.89 -12.69 -8.08
C VAL A 356 -35.82 -11.77 -7.49
N ALA A 357 -35.66 -10.57 -8.05
CA ALA A 357 -34.68 -9.59 -7.58
C ALA A 357 -35.00 -9.12 -6.15
N ILE A 358 -33.96 -9.02 -5.33
CA ILE A 358 -33.99 -8.39 -4.01
C ILE A 358 -33.31 -7.02 -4.15
N PRO A 359 -33.94 -5.91 -3.74
CA PRO A 359 -33.31 -4.61 -3.78
C PRO A 359 -32.00 -4.58 -2.99
N VAL A 360 -30.96 -4.01 -3.59
CA VAL A 360 -29.64 -3.86 -2.97
C VAL A 360 -29.23 -2.40 -3.04
N SER A 361 -28.83 -1.84 -1.90
CA SER A 361 -28.19 -0.53 -1.80
C SER A 361 -26.82 -0.76 -1.16
N PRO A 362 -25.74 -0.93 -1.96
CA PRO A 362 -24.41 -1.17 -1.42
C PRO A 362 -23.89 0.08 -0.69
N ASP A 363 -23.18 -0.15 0.42
CA ASP A 363 -22.56 0.93 1.21
C ASP A 363 -21.31 1.47 0.47
N GLU A 364 -20.56 0.58 -0.18
CA GLU A 364 -19.35 0.84 -0.99
C GLU A 364 -19.26 -0.23 -2.10
N PRO A 365 -18.43 -0.06 -3.16
CA PRO A 365 -18.23 -1.12 -4.15
C PRO A 365 -17.77 -2.43 -3.48
N GLY A 366 -18.58 -3.49 -3.63
CA GLY A 366 -18.31 -4.78 -3.00
C GLY A 366 -18.74 -4.90 -1.53
N VAL A 367 -19.36 -3.89 -0.92
CA VAL A 367 -19.90 -3.95 0.46
C VAL A 367 -21.41 -3.83 0.43
N ALA A 368 -22.12 -4.80 0.99
CA ALA A 368 -23.57 -4.77 1.06
C ALA A 368 -24.11 -5.51 2.29
N ARG A 369 -25.18 -4.95 2.87
CA ARG A 369 -26.01 -5.58 3.91
C ARG A 369 -27.43 -5.69 3.38
N ILE A 370 -27.87 -6.91 3.11
CA ILE A 370 -29.11 -7.17 2.38
C ILE A 370 -30.05 -8.01 3.24
N PRO A 371 -31.19 -7.48 3.69
CA PRO A 371 -32.24 -8.28 4.33
C PRO A 371 -32.72 -9.37 3.37
N VAL A 372 -32.80 -10.61 3.83
CA VAL A 372 -33.19 -11.76 3.02
C VAL A 372 -34.32 -12.56 3.66
N PRO A 373 -35.20 -13.19 2.87
CA PRO A 373 -36.24 -14.06 3.41
C PRO A 373 -35.68 -15.29 4.16
N ASP A 374 -36.44 -15.79 5.13
CA ASP A 374 -36.09 -16.99 5.91
C ASP A 374 -36.24 -18.31 5.14
N ALA A 375 -37.18 -18.35 4.21
CA ALA A 375 -37.45 -19.52 3.40
C ALA A 375 -36.22 -19.95 2.60
N ASP A 376 -36.01 -21.27 2.50
CA ASP A 376 -35.01 -21.86 1.60
C ASP A 376 -35.20 -21.34 0.17
N GLY A 377 -34.10 -21.15 -0.54
CA GLY A 377 -34.13 -20.69 -1.92
C GLY A 377 -32.75 -20.69 -2.57
N ALA A 378 -32.76 -20.69 -3.90
CA ALA A 378 -31.57 -20.50 -4.72
C ALA A 378 -31.29 -19.01 -4.88
N TYR A 379 -30.11 -18.58 -4.47
CA TYR A 379 -29.65 -17.21 -4.61
C TYR A 379 -28.68 -17.08 -5.78
N ARG A 380 -28.80 -15.97 -6.52
CA ARG A 380 -27.80 -15.49 -7.45
C ARG A 380 -27.30 -14.12 -6.97
N LEU A 381 -26.03 -14.06 -6.63
CA LEU A 381 -25.33 -12.84 -6.22
C LEU A 381 -24.38 -12.44 -7.35
N THR A 382 -24.43 -11.18 -7.78
CA THR A 382 -23.47 -10.65 -8.77
C THR A 382 -22.79 -9.43 -8.18
N ALA A 383 -21.47 -9.32 -8.40
CA ALA A 383 -20.69 -8.13 -8.09
C ALA A 383 -19.83 -7.75 -9.30
N ASP A 384 -19.81 -6.45 -9.60
CA ASP A 384 -19.01 -5.86 -10.67
C ASP A 384 -18.22 -4.69 -10.08
N VAL A 385 -16.94 -4.61 -10.41
CA VAL A 385 -16.05 -3.52 -9.97
C VAL A 385 -15.22 -3.01 -11.15
N HIS A 386 -15.21 -1.70 -11.32
CA HIS A 386 -14.50 -0.98 -12.37
C HIS A 386 -13.46 -0.05 -11.75
N ARG A 387 -12.21 -0.19 -12.19
CA ARG A 387 -11.10 0.70 -11.82
C ARG A 387 -10.82 1.67 -12.94
N HIS A 388 -11.16 2.94 -12.74
CA HIS A 388 -10.99 4.01 -13.74
C HIS A 388 -9.66 4.77 -13.63
N ALA A 389 -8.71 4.27 -12.85
CA ALA A 389 -7.38 4.86 -12.71
C ALA A 389 -6.57 4.73 -14.02
N GLY A 390 -6.48 5.80 -14.82
CA GLY A 390 -5.78 5.79 -16.11
C GLY A 390 -4.29 5.42 -16.06
N TRP A 391 -3.67 5.53 -14.89
CA TRP A 391 -2.29 5.10 -14.64
C TRP A 391 -2.17 3.59 -14.32
N TRP A 392 -3.26 2.91 -13.98
CA TRP A 392 -3.28 1.50 -13.57
C TRP A 392 -3.73 0.57 -14.72
N PRO A 393 -2.83 -0.24 -15.31
CA PRO A 393 -3.13 -0.94 -16.56
C PRO A 393 -3.86 -2.28 -16.40
N LEU A 394 -3.78 -2.96 -15.25
CA LEU A 394 -4.30 -4.32 -15.05
C LEU A 394 -5.56 -4.35 -14.18
N TRP A 395 -6.36 -5.40 -14.32
CA TRP A 395 -7.54 -5.64 -13.46
C TRP A 395 -8.50 -4.44 -13.48
N THR A 396 -8.77 -3.91 -14.68
CA THR A 396 -9.60 -2.71 -14.85
C THR A 396 -11.06 -2.99 -14.59
N ASP A 397 -11.49 -4.22 -14.83
CA ASP A 397 -12.86 -4.68 -14.65
C ASP A 397 -12.79 -6.09 -14.08
N VAL A 398 -13.39 -6.27 -12.91
CA VAL A 398 -13.52 -7.56 -12.24
C VAL A 398 -14.98 -7.80 -11.93
N SER A 399 -15.50 -8.93 -12.38
CA SER A 399 -16.86 -9.34 -12.08
C SER A 399 -16.93 -10.77 -11.59
N ALA A 400 -17.93 -11.06 -10.77
CA ALA A 400 -18.23 -12.40 -10.32
C ALA A 400 -19.73 -12.58 -10.10
N GLU A 401 -20.23 -13.73 -10.54
CA GLU A 401 -21.59 -14.18 -10.31
C GLU A 401 -21.53 -15.51 -9.56
N TRP A 402 -22.19 -15.58 -8.40
CA TRP A 402 -22.28 -16.76 -7.56
C TRP A 402 -23.70 -17.31 -7.55
N GLY A 403 -23.82 -18.63 -7.64
CA GLY A 403 -25.04 -19.36 -7.37
C GLY A 403 -24.90 -20.21 -6.12
N PHE A 404 -25.82 -20.10 -5.18
CA PHE A 404 -25.81 -20.90 -3.94
C PHE A 404 -27.21 -21.05 -3.35
N ARG A 405 -27.39 -21.92 -2.35
CA ARG A 405 -28.62 -22.03 -1.57
C ARG A 405 -28.44 -21.51 -0.15
N SER A 406 -29.47 -20.91 0.42
CA SER A 406 -29.48 -20.42 1.80
C SER A 406 -30.89 -20.38 2.37
N SER A 407 -31.00 -20.51 3.69
CA SER A 407 -32.23 -20.41 4.48
C SER A 407 -31.90 -19.91 5.89
N ALA A 408 -32.91 -19.66 6.73
CA ALA A 408 -32.68 -19.29 8.14
C ALA A 408 -31.86 -20.33 8.93
N ALA A 409 -31.82 -21.60 8.48
CA ALA A 409 -30.98 -22.63 9.08
C ALA A 409 -29.47 -22.39 8.89
N ALA A 410 -29.08 -21.47 7.99
CA ALA A 410 -27.71 -21.07 7.75
C ALA A 410 -27.32 -19.79 8.52
N ASP A 411 -28.15 -19.30 9.43
CA ASP A 411 -27.83 -18.11 10.22
C ASP A 411 -26.54 -18.32 11.06
N GLY A 412 -25.71 -17.28 11.12
CA GLY A 412 -24.37 -17.30 11.69
C GLY A 412 -23.31 -18.02 10.83
N ARG A 413 -23.66 -18.54 9.64
CA ARG A 413 -22.72 -19.27 8.76
C ARG A 413 -22.27 -18.42 7.58
N ALA A 414 -21.06 -18.72 7.11
CA ALA A 414 -20.53 -18.15 5.88
C ALA A 414 -21.41 -18.51 4.67
N LEU A 415 -21.57 -17.58 3.73
CA LEU A 415 -22.14 -17.88 2.42
C LEU A 415 -21.15 -18.78 1.66
N PRO A 416 -21.61 -19.86 1.01
CA PRO A 416 -20.75 -20.85 0.35
C PRO A 416 -20.27 -20.35 -1.03
N LEU A 417 -19.63 -19.18 -1.03
CA LEU A 417 -19.13 -18.53 -2.24
C LEU A 417 -17.82 -19.19 -2.68
N LEU A 418 -17.76 -19.58 -3.95
CA LEU A 418 -16.56 -20.10 -4.60
C LEU A 418 -15.74 -18.94 -5.22
N THR A 419 -14.42 -19.08 -5.29
CA THR A 419 -13.55 -18.18 -6.06
C THR A 419 -12.56 -19.01 -6.88
N VAL A 420 -12.03 -18.43 -7.96
CA VAL A 420 -10.97 -19.06 -8.77
C VAL A 420 -9.72 -18.19 -8.74
N ARG A 421 -8.67 -18.69 -8.11
CA ARG A 421 -7.37 -18.01 -8.04
C ARG A 421 -6.45 -18.52 -9.15
N PHE A 422 -5.69 -17.62 -9.77
CA PHE A 422 -4.70 -17.94 -10.81
C PHE A 422 -3.31 -17.45 -10.39
N ASP A 423 -2.29 -18.23 -10.66
CA ASP A 423 -0.91 -17.92 -10.28
C ASP A 423 0.09 -18.09 -11.45
N PRO A 424 0.00 -17.25 -12.50
CA PRO A 424 0.95 -17.26 -13.61
C PRO A 424 2.37 -16.89 -13.19
N ALA A 425 3.36 -17.45 -13.88
CA ALA A 425 4.73 -16.96 -13.81
C ALA A 425 4.83 -15.61 -14.55
N VAL A 426 5.01 -14.54 -13.78
CA VAL A 426 5.12 -13.16 -14.27
C VAL A 426 6.37 -12.48 -13.68
N ASP A 427 6.87 -11.46 -14.36
CA ASP A 427 7.89 -10.58 -13.80
C ASP A 427 7.32 -9.64 -12.73
N LEU A 428 8.17 -8.84 -12.08
CA LEU A 428 7.77 -7.87 -11.05
C LEU A 428 6.84 -6.74 -11.57
N ARG A 429 6.60 -6.68 -12.89
CA ARG A 429 5.64 -5.77 -13.54
C ARG A 429 4.35 -6.48 -13.96
N ASN A 430 4.13 -7.71 -13.46
CA ASN A 430 3.01 -8.56 -13.81
C ASN A 430 2.94 -8.90 -15.32
N ARG A 431 4.10 -9.10 -15.96
CA ARG A 431 4.22 -9.48 -17.38
C ARG A 431 4.62 -10.94 -17.55
N ALA A 432 3.87 -11.66 -18.39
CA ALA A 432 4.22 -12.98 -18.87
C ALA A 432 4.94 -12.91 -20.23
N PRO A 433 5.74 -13.91 -20.62
CA PRO A 433 6.40 -13.94 -21.92
C PRO A 433 5.42 -13.96 -23.10
N GLY A 434 5.70 -13.15 -24.12
CA GLY A 434 4.95 -13.09 -25.38
C GLY A 434 5.21 -14.23 -26.37
N GLY A 435 4.25 -14.42 -27.27
CA GLY A 435 4.39 -15.26 -28.48
C GLY A 435 4.49 -16.77 -28.23
N ARG A 436 4.21 -17.24 -27.01
CA ARG A 436 4.37 -18.65 -26.63
C ARG A 436 3.21 -19.18 -25.80
N VAL A 437 3.13 -20.51 -25.74
CA VAL A 437 2.25 -21.19 -24.79
C VAL A 437 2.90 -21.15 -23.41
N VAL A 438 2.10 -20.78 -22.41
CA VAL A 438 2.46 -20.79 -20.99
C VAL A 438 1.49 -21.67 -20.22
N THR A 439 1.95 -22.21 -19.10
CA THR A 439 1.12 -22.99 -18.18
C THR A 439 1.22 -22.42 -16.78
N PHE A 440 0.11 -22.42 -16.04
CA PHE A 440 0.11 -21.94 -14.67
C PHE A 440 -0.97 -22.59 -13.80
N PRO A 441 -0.76 -22.67 -12.48
CA PRO A 441 -1.73 -23.22 -11.57
C PRO A 441 -2.96 -22.30 -11.40
N ALA A 442 -4.11 -22.94 -11.21
CA ALA A 442 -5.37 -22.34 -10.79
C ALA A 442 -5.99 -23.15 -9.66
N PHE A 443 -6.68 -22.47 -8.75
CA PHE A 443 -7.24 -23.05 -7.53
C PHE A 443 -8.70 -22.65 -7.41
N VAL A 444 -9.58 -23.63 -7.21
CA VAL A 444 -10.99 -23.35 -6.85
C VAL A 444 -11.07 -23.30 -5.34
N GLU A 445 -11.22 -22.11 -4.81
CA GLU A 445 -11.28 -21.81 -3.39
C GLU A 445 -12.73 -21.60 -2.97
N ARG A 446 -13.00 -21.72 -1.67
CA ARG A 446 -14.35 -21.57 -1.12
C ARG A 446 -14.32 -20.96 0.25
N GLN A 447 -15.30 -20.13 0.53
CA GLN A 447 -15.58 -19.68 1.87
C GLN A 447 -16.49 -20.71 2.56
N GLY A 448 -16.08 -21.21 3.72
CA GLY A 448 -16.83 -22.24 4.45
C GLY A 448 -16.52 -23.67 3.97
N SER A 449 -17.45 -24.60 4.24
CA SER A 449 -17.26 -26.04 3.98
C SER A 449 -17.78 -26.45 2.60
N GLY A 450 -17.09 -27.39 1.95
CA GLY A 450 -17.54 -28.05 0.72
C GLY A 450 -16.46 -28.95 0.13
N THR A 451 -16.85 -29.84 -0.78
CA THR A 451 -15.93 -30.76 -1.49
C THR A 451 -16.15 -30.70 -2.99
N GLY A 452 -15.20 -31.26 -3.74
CA GLY A 452 -15.29 -31.35 -5.20
C GLY A 452 -15.13 -30.00 -5.89
N SER A 453 -14.62 -30.05 -7.12
CA SER A 453 -14.55 -28.86 -7.97
C SER A 453 -14.52 -29.27 -9.42
N LYS A 454 -15.27 -28.57 -10.26
CA LYS A 454 -15.11 -28.52 -11.71
C LYS A 454 -14.64 -27.12 -12.09
N LEU A 455 -13.82 -27.02 -13.14
CA LEU A 455 -13.30 -25.75 -13.60
C LEU A 455 -13.30 -25.69 -15.14
N VAL A 456 -13.81 -24.59 -15.67
CA VAL A 456 -13.68 -24.19 -17.07
C VAL A 456 -12.99 -22.84 -17.09
N VAL A 457 -11.97 -22.69 -17.95
CA VAL A 457 -11.23 -21.44 -18.11
C VAL A 457 -11.30 -21.00 -19.57
N GLU A 458 -11.47 -19.70 -19.76
CA GLU A 458 -11.44 -19.05 -21.05
C GLU A 458 -10.50 -17.84 -20.99
N THR A 459 -9.92 -17.51 -22.14
CA THR A 459 -8.97 -16.41 -22.29
C THR A 459 -9.47 -15.43 -23.36
N SER A 460 -9.07 -14.18 -23.23
CA SER A 460 -9.37 -13.14 -24.21
C SER A 460 -8.19 -12.19 -24.35
N THR A 461 -7.90 -11.75 -25.58
CA THR A 461 -6.85 -10.75 -25.89
C THR A 461 -7.44 -9.42 -26.37
N ASP A 462 -8.77 -9.30 -26.44
CA ASP A 462 -9.51 -8.14 -26.96
C ASP A 462 -10.37 -7.43 -25.90
N LYS A 463 -9.95 -7.55 -24.64
CA LYS A 463 -10.65 -7.02 -23.45
C LYS A 463 -12.02 -7.67 -23.21
N GLY A 464 -12.10 -8.99 -23.40
CA GLY A 464 -13.28 -9.78 -23.07
C GLY A 464 -14.43 -9.68 -24.08
N ARG A 465 -14.17 -9.17 -25.30
CA ARG A 465 -15.18 -9.13 -26.37
C ARG A 465 -15.37 -10.52 -26.98
N THR A 466 -14.27 -11.23 -27.20
CA THR A 466 -14.27 -12.63 -27.62
C THR A 466 -13.52 -13.49 -26.61
N TRP A 467 -13.98 -14.73 -26.45
CA TRP A 467 -13.45 -15.68 -25.46
C TRP A 467 -13.09 -16.99 -26.15
N GLN A 468 -11.90 -17.49 -25.82
CA GLN A 468 -11.38 -18.75 -26.34
C GLN A 468 -11.17 -19.72 -25.18
N PRO A 469 -11.58 -21.00 -25.31
CA PRO A 469 -11.33 -22.00 -24.28
C PRO A 469 -9.82 -22.15 -24.00
N ALA A 470 -9.47 -22.25 -22.72
CA ALA A 470 -8.14 -22.64 -22.25
C ALA A 470 -8.24 -24.01 -21.59
N ALA A 471 -7.31 -24.91 -21.93
CA ALA A 471 -7.30 -26.22 -21.29
C ALA A 471 -6.99 -26.06 -19.80
N ALA A 472 -7.85 -26.63 -18.93
CA ALA A 472 -7.65 -26.71 -17.49
C ALA A 472 -7.66 -28.18 -17.09
N LEU A 473 -6.51 -28.68 -16.67
CA LEU A 473 -6.30 -30.08 -16.33
C LEU A 473 -6.10 -30.22 -14.83
N ARG A 474 -6.80 -31.15 -14.18
CA ARG A 474 -6.63 -31.35 -12.74
C ARG A 474 -5.30 -32.05 -12.45
N THR A 475 -4.48 -31.44 -11.62
CA THR A 475 -3.12 -31.88 -11.24
C THR A 475 -3.02 -31.89 -9.72
N GLY A 476 -3.39 -33.01 -9.10
CA GLY A 476 -3.50 -33.11 -7.64
C GLY A 476 -4.58 -32.16 -7.08
N GLU A 477 -4.15 -31.30 -6.15
CA GLU A 477 -5.02 -30.33 -5.45
C GLU A 477 -5.32 -29.04 -6.25
N HIS A 478 -4.69 -28.85 -7.41
CA HIS A 478 -4.89 -27.66 -8.26
C HIS A 478 -5.19 -28.04 -9.71
N TRP A 479 -5.48 -27.03 -10.52
CA TRP A 479 -5.63 -27.16 -11.96
C TRP A 479 -4.43 -26.54 -12.67
N THR A 480 -3.92 -27.17 -13.71
CA THR A 480 -2.95 -26.58 -14.63
C THR A 480 -3.69 -26.00 -15.83
N VAL A 481 -3.61 -24.67 -15.98
CA VAL A 481 -4.21 -23.93 -17.11
C VAL A 481 -3.18 -23.73 -18.20
N VAL A 482 -3.55 -23.96 -19.46
CA VAL A 482 -2.70 -23.78 -20.63
C VAL A 482 -3.22 -22.60 -21.46
N VAL A 483 -2.38 -21.57 -21.64
CA VAL A 483 -2.73 -20.35 -22.37
C VAL A 483 -1.72 -20.07 -23.47
N ARG A 484 -2.20 -19.74 -24.67
CA ARG A 484 -1.36 -19.19 -25.74
C ARG A 484 -1.33 -17.66 -25.59
N ASN A 485 -0.19 -17.13 -25.16
CA ASN A 485 -0.03 -15.69 -25.06
C ASN A 485 0.08 -15.02 -26.45
N PRO A 486 -0.49 -13.83 -26.64
CA PRO A 486 -0.22 -13.01 -27.82
C PRO A 486 1.26 -12.58 -27.85
N ALA A 487 1.73 -11.99 -28.95
CA ALA A 487 3.10 -11.46 -29.03
C ALA A 487 3.33 -10.34 -27.99
N SER A 488 2.33 -9.51 -27.75
CA SER A 488 2.34 -8.43 -26.76
C SER A 488 0.92 -8.07 -26.35
N GLY A 489 0.76 -7.28 -25.29
CA GLY A 489 -0.53 -6.71 -24.88
C GLY A 489 -1.01 -7.27 -23.55
N PHE A 490 -2.24 -7.76 -23.49
CA PHE A 490 -2.85 -8.26 -22.26
C PHE A 490 -3.64 -9.53 -22.53
N VAL A 491 -3.71 -10.38 -21.51
CA VAL A 491 -4.65 -11.51 -21.46
C VAL A 491 -5.68 -11.22 -20.38
N SER A 492 -6.95 -11.45 -20.67
CA SER A 492 -8.06 -11.46 -19.72
C SER A 492 -8.47 -12.91 -19.47
N LEU A 493 -8.93 -13.20 -18.25
CA LEU A 493 -9.33 -14.55 -17.85
C LEU A 493 -10.79 -14.58 -17.43
N ARG A 494 -11.49 -15.65 -17.80
CA ARG A 494 -12.82 -15.96 -17.30
C ARG A 494 -12.83 -17.38 -16.80
N ALA A 495 -13.39 -17.59 -15.63
CA ALA A 495 -13.46 -18.88 -14.98
C ALA A 495 -14.91 -19.19 -14.62
N SER A 496 -15.33 -20.43 -14.85
CA SER A 496 -16.57 -20.97 -14.30
C SER A 496 -16.23 -22.21 -13.47
N ALA A 497 -16.65 -22.22 -12.21
CA ALA A 497 -16.42 -23.35 -11.31
C ALA A 497 -17.69 -23.75 -10.57
N SER A 498 -17.75 -25.02 -10.17
CA SER A 498 -18.82 -25.56 -9.34
C SER A 498 -18.31 -26.62 -8.38
N ASP A 499 -19.02 -26.86 -7.29
CA ASP A 499 -18.72 -27.88 -6.29
C ASP A 499 -19.80 -28.97 -6.20
N ASP A 500 -19.57 -29.99 -5.36
CA ASP A 500 -20.52 -31.10 -5.17
C ASP A 500 -21.80 -30.67 -4.43
N GLY A 501 -21.78 -29.53 -3.75
CA GLY A 501 -22.92 -28.92 -3.09
C GLY A 501 -23.83 -28.14 -4.03
N GLY A 502 -23.47 -28.04 -5.31
CA GLY A 502 -24.22 -27.29 -6.31
C GLY A 502 -23.96 -25.78 -6.28
N ASN A 503 -22.96 -25.32 -5.51
CA ASN A 503 -22.54 -23.92 -5.53
C ASN A 503 -21.76 -23.65 -6.83
N THR A 504 -21.92 -22.45 -7.38
CA THR A 504 -21.26 -22.04 -8.62
C THR A 504 -20.62 -20.67 -8.49
N VAL A 505 -19.59 -20.44 -9.29
CA VAL A 505 -19.04 -19.10 -9.57
C VAL A 505 -18.73 -18.96 -11.04
N ARG A 506 -19.02 -17.80 -11.61
CA ARG A 506 -18.47 -17.33 -12.88
C ARG A 506 -17.81 -15.99 -12.67
N GLN A 507 -16.49 -15.91 -12.79
CA GLN A 507 -15.74 -14.68 -12.60
C GLN A 507 -14.96 -14.28 -13.85
N THR A 508 -14.80 -12.97 -14.05
CA THR A 508 -14.07 -12.38 -15.17
C THR A 508 -13.08 -11.36 -14.63
N VAL A 509 -11.84 -11.41 -15.11
CA VAL A 509 -10.80 -10.42 -14.85
C VAL A 509 -10.29 -9.88 -16.18
N ILE A 510 -10.64 -8.63 -16.48
CA ILE A 510 -10.14 -7.93 -17.68
C ILE A 510 -8.70 -7.47 -17.42
N ARG A 511 -7.83 -7.76 -18.40
CA ARG A 511 -6.37 -7.54 -18.30
C ARG A 511 -5.81 -8.20 -17.03
N ALA A 512 -6.00 -9.52 -16.92
CA ALA A 512 -5.52 -10.36 -15.84
C ALA A 512 -3.99 -10.28 -15.66
N TYR A 513 -3.24 -10.24 -16.76
CA TYR A 513 -1.81 -9.99 -16.79
C TYR A 513 -1.37 -9.36 -18.11
N ALA A 514 -0.20 -8.71 -18.11
CA ALA A 514 0.41 -8.13 -19.30
C ALA A 514 1.30 -9.16 -20.02
N VAL A 515 1.59 -8.91 -21.30
CA VAL A 515 2.42 -9.79 -22.14
C VAL A 515 3.43 -8.96 -22.92
N SER A 516 4.70 -9.37 -22.90
CA SER A 516 5.79 -8.72 -23.64
C SER A 516 6.91 -9.68 -24.03
#